data_AF-A0A8S9FM99-F1
#
_entry.id   AF-A0A8S9FM99-F1
#
_cell.length_a   1.000
_cell.length_b   1.000
_cell.length_c   1.000
_cell.angle_alpha   90.00
_cell.angle_beta   90.00
_cell.angle_gamma   90.00
#
_symmetry.space_group_name_H-M   'P 1'
#
loop_
_entity.id
_entity.type
_entity.pdbx_description
1 polymer ?
#
loop_
_entity_poly.entity_id
_entity_poly.type
_entity_poly.pdbx_seq_one_letter_code
_entity_poly.pdbx_strand_id
1 'polypeptide(L)'
;MEDLVVKSTRIVRPRNIANQSISDRVKKINLTPWDLLRLSFCYPQRGLFFHKPDDLDIDTIISKLKTSLSIALNHFYPLAGRLVKEVNEEDNTVSYFISCCDDGSGSGGVKFVHAAAKTLPVSDLINLTPWDLLRLSFCYPQRGLFFHKPDDLDIDTIISKLKTSLSIALNHFYPLAGRLVKEVNEEDNTVSYFISCCDDGSGSGGVKFVHAAAKTIPVSDLVKSGFVDGLLGSFFFPATGIKNYQGVSNPLLMVQVTELKDGIFISCGYNHTVADGKSIWKFINAWSEICSKGSGSVPMDLYLKGWFLDRIEYPIRISDPETEQPSNGASTTSNMLQEIVFRLTKVNVLKLKAKANDEAVSNEDGEISSFQAVLGHIWRSRVKHGGMSREEETHCRVPIDMRQRLNPKLKEDCFGNLVHTGVVTVKIGEMLDHGLGWLAQKVSKVVRSQNDENVKAFGENWVKNVGIPVSVSATLLVTSCPRFNVYGNDFWWGKPIGLRSGPPHSNGKLVVIQGVEEGGLEFQACFPCQVVVKLLCDAEFLEYVDIAS
;
A
#
# COMPACT_ATOMS: atom_id res chain seq x y z
N MET A 1 22.24 -11.20 -16.33
CA MET A 1 23.11 -10.15 -15.74
C MET A 1 24.22 -9.74 -16.73
N GLU A 2 23.92 -9.64 -18.04
CA GLU A 2 24.92 -9.41 -19.12
C GLU A 2 25.00 -7.95 -19.60
N ASP A 3 24.23 -7.03 -19.02
CA ASP A 3 24.06 -5.67 -19.57
C ASP A 3 24.94 -4.58 -18.93
N LEU A 4 25.74 -4.90 -17.91
CA LEU A 4 26.63 -3.94 -17.25
C LEU A 4 28.00 -3.89 -17.95
N VAL A 5 28.29 -2.77 -18.61
CA VAL A 5 29.58 -2.55 -19.28
C VAL A 5 30.42 -1.58 -18.45
N VAL A 6 31.56 -2.06 -17.95
CA VAL A 6 32.57 -1.19 -17.33
C VAL A 6 33.20 -0.32 -18.42
N LYS A 7 32.90 0.98 -18.40
CA LYS A 7 33.42 1.97 -19.35
C LYS A 7 34.84 2.39 -19.02
N SER A 8 35.14 2.60 -17.73
CA SER A 8 36.51 2.90 -17.30
C SER A 8 36.74 2.56 -15.84
N THR A 9 37.98 2.18 -15.52
CA THR A 9 38.47 2.05 -14.15
C THR A 9 39.68 2.96 -13.97
N ARG A 10 39.68 3.79 -12.92
CA ARG A 10 40.78 4.72 -12.61
C ARG A 10 41.07 4.71 -11.12
N ILE A 11 42.28 5.05 -10.73
CA ILE A 11 42.62 5.33 -9.33
C ILE A 11 42.51 6.84 -9.10
N VAL A 12 41.60 7.26 -8.22
CA VAL A 12 41.47 8.66 -7.78
C VAL A 12 42.35 8.86 -6.56
N ARG A 13 43.26 9.83 -6.65
CA ARG A 13 44.21 10.15 -5.57
C ARG A 13 43.84 11.45 -4.88
N PRO A 14 44.22 11.64 -3.60
CA PRO A 14 44.15 12.95 -2.97
C PRO A 14 44.85 13.99 -3.82
N ARG A 15 44.28 15.19 -3.96
CA ARG A 15 44.91 16.25 -4.74
C ARG A 15 46.17 16.72 -4.00
N ASN A 16 47.36 16.60 -4.62
CA ASN A 16 48.58 17.20 -4.09
C ASN A 16 48.40 18.71 -4.00
N ILE A 17 48.07 19.20 -2.80
CA ILE A 17 48.17 20.62 -2.49
C ILE A 17 49.65 20.87 -2.26
N ALA A 18 50.37 21.15 -3.35
CA ALA A 18 51.65 21.84 -3.23
C ALA A 18 51.39 23.11 -2.41
N ASN A 19 52.00 23.21 -1.22
CA ASN A 19 51.97 24.35 -0.28
C ASN A 19 51.19 24.20 1.04
N GLN A 20 50.88 22.99 1.51
CA GLN A 20 50.73 22.78 2.96
C GLN A 20 51.84 21.83 3.43
N SER A 21 52.52 22.23 4.51
CA SER A 21 53.63 21.49 5.11
C SER A 21 53.27 20.00 5.24
N ILE A 22 54.03 19.17 4.54
CA ILE A 22 53.95 17.70 4.56
C ILE A 22 54.25 17.14 5.98
N SER A 23 54.52 17.99 6.99
CA SER A 23 54.98 17.59 8.32
C SER A 23 53.92 16.95 9.22
N ASP A 24 52.63 17.17 8.99
CA ASP A 24 51.60 16.79 9.99
C ASP A 24 50.67 15.64 9.56
N ARG A 25 50.83 15.08 8.35
CA ARG A 25 50.03 13.92 7.92
C ARG A 25 50.62 12.63 8.50
N VAL A 26 49.81 11.89 9.27
CA VAL A 26 50.19 10.56 9.79
C VAL A 26 50.47 9.63 8.62
N LYS A 27 51.75 9.27 8.43
CA LYS A 27 52.22 8.45 7.31
C LYS A 27 51.88 6.97 7.47
N LYS A 28 51.79 6.50 8.72
CA LYS A 28 51.53 5.12 9.14
C LYS A 28 50.47 5.14 10.22
N ILE A 29 49.32 4.50 9.99
CA ILE A 29 48.27 4.33 10.99
C ILE A 29 48.32 2.89 11.47
N ASN A 30 48.70 2.71 12.73
CA ASN A 30 48.72 1.39 13.35
C ASN A 30 47.29 0.95 13.66
N LEU A 31 47.01 -0.33 13.44
CA LEU A 31 45.72 -0.93 13.76
C LEU A 31 45.65 -1.27 15.25
N THR A 32 44.49 -0.99 15.87
CA THR A 32 44.20 -1.43 17.23
C THR A 32 43.74 -2.90 17.23
N PRO A 33 43.71 -3.59 18.39
CA PRO A 33 43.15 -4.93 18.48
C PRO A 33 41.71 -5.04 17.92
N TRP A 34 40.90 -3.99 18.06
CA TRP A 34 39.54 -3.94 17.51
C TRP A 34 39.51 -3.88 15.98
N ASP A 35 40.48 -3.20 15.36
CA ASP A 35 40.61 -3.11 13.91
C ASP A 35 41.08 -4.44 13.31
N LEU A 36 41.97 -5.15 14.02
CA LEU A 36 42.48 -6.45 13.59
C LEU A 36 41.37 -7.52 13.52
N LEU A 37 40.38 -7.46 14.42
CA LEU A 37 39.18 -8.31 14.35
C LEU A 37 38.39 -8.12 13.05
N ARG A 38 38.54 -6.99 12.35
CA ARG A 38 37.84 -6.69 11.10
C ARG A 38 38.56 -7.18 9.86
N LEU A 39 39.82 -7.63 9.95
CA LEU A 39 40.60 -8.09 8.78
C LEU A 39 40.00 -9.32 8.08
N SER A 40 39.22 -10.13 8.78
CA SER A 40 38.52 -11.29 8.23
C SER A 40 37.18 -10.96 7.56
N PHE A 41 36.71 -9.72 7.64
CA PHE A 41 35.44 -9.29 7.07
C PHE A 41 35.63 -8.69 5.67
N CYS A 42 34.66 -8.93 4.78
CA CYS A 42 34.62 -8.28 3.48
C CYS A 42 34.37 -6.77 3.62
N TYR A 43 34.85 -5.97 2.66
CA TYR A 43 34.55 -4.54 2.62
C TYR A 43 33.04 -4.30 2.54
N PRO A 44 32.46 -3.48 3.43
CA PRO A 44 31.06 -3.10 3.32
C PRO A 44 30.85 -2.29 2.05
N GLN A 45 29.88 -2.70 1.23
CA GLN A 45 29.52 -2.02 -0.01
C GLN A 45 28.21 -1.26 0.19
N ARG A 46 28.17 0.02 -0.17
CA ARG A 46 26.95 0.86 -0.13
C ARG A 46 26.81 1.62 -1.45
N GLY A 47 25.59 1.66 -1.97
CA GLY A 47 25.22 2.43 -3.17
C GLY A 47 24.46 3.70 -2.79
N LEU A 48 24.62 4.75 -3.59
CA LEU A 48 23.79 5.96 -3.56
C LEU A 48 23.15 6.14 -4.93
N PHE A 49 21.84 6.37 -4.97
CA PHE A 49 21.10 6.59 -6.21
C PHE A 49 20.78 8.07 -6.37
N PHE A 50 20.97 8.58 -7.58
CA PHE A 50 20.66 9.96 -7.96
C PHE A 50 19.90 9.94 -9.29
N HIS A 51 18.95 10.84 -9.46
CA HIS A 51 18.38 11.09 -10.79
C HIS A 51 19.47 11.62 -11.71
N LYS A 52 19.45 11.15 -12.97
CA LYS A 52 20.34 11.68 -14.01
C LYS A 52 19.88 13.11 -14.34
N PRO A 53 20.73 14.13 -14.22
CA PRO A 53 20.36 15.49 -14.60
C PRO A 53 20.14 15.57 -16.12
N ASP A 54 19.10 16.26 -16.55
CA ASP A 54 18.76 16.39 -17.98
C ASP A 54 19.76 17.28 -18.74
N ASP A 55 20.37 18.26 -18.06
CA ASP A 55 21.21 19.29 -18.69
C ASP A 55 22.72 19.01 -18.62
N LEU A 56 23.15 17.91 -18.00
CA LEU A 56 24.57 17.58 -17.80
C LEU A 56 24.93 16.26 -18.45
N ASP A 57 25.88 16.32 -19.37
CA ASP A 57 26.48 15.11 -19.92
C ASP A 57 27.18 14.27 -18.83
N ILE A 58 27.08 12.95 -18.98
CA ILE A 58 27.55 11.97 -17.99
C ILE A 58 29.06 12.09 -17.76
N ASP A 59 29.85 12.42 -18.79
CA ASP A 59 31.29 12.56 -18.63
C ASP A 59 31.65 13.78 -17.78
N THR A 60 30.84 14.85 -17.86
CA THR A 60 30.96 16.01 -16.97
C THR A 60 30.66 15.65 -15.52
N ILE A 61 29.62 14.86 -15.27
CA ILE A 61 29.26 14.39 -13.92
C ILE A 61 30.38 13.51 -13.35
N ILE A 62 30.85 12.53 -14.13
CA ILE A 62 31.93 11.64 -13.74
C ILE A 62 33.22 12.41 -13.44
N SER A 63 33.54 13.44 -14.24
CA SER A 63 34.68 14.32 -13.98
C SER A 63 34.52 15.07 -12.65
N LYS A 64 33.36 15.68 -12.41
CA LYS A 64 33.07 16.39 -11.14
C LYS A 64 33.16 15.46 -9.93
N LEU A 65 32.61 14.25 -10.02
CA LEU A 65 32.68 13.24 -8.95
C LEU A 65 34.13 12.81 -8.65
N LYS A 66 34.96 12.62 -9.67
CA LYS A 66 36.38 12.31 -9.47
C LYS A 66 37.10 13.47 -8.78
N THR A 67 36.84 14.70 -9.20
CA THR A 67 37.43 15.90 -8.59
C THR A 67 36.98 16.06 -7.13
N SER A 68 35.69 15.93 -6.85
CA SER A 68 35.17 16.05 -5.49
C SER A 68 35.68 14.94 -4.58
N LEU A 69 35.76 13.70 -5.07
CA LEU A 69 36.37 12.58 -4.34
C LEU A 69 37.85 12.85 -4.06
N SER A 70 38.62 13.32 -5.04
CA SER A 70 40.03 13.70 -4.86
C SER A 70 40.22 14.77 -3.78
N ILE A 71 39.32 15.75 -3.71
CA ILE A 71 39.32 16.77 -2.65
C ILE A 71 38.94 16.15 -1.30
N ALA A 72 37.90 15.32 -1.23
CA ALA A 72 37.48 14.67 0.00
C ALA A 72 38.59 13.79 0.59
N LEU A 73 39.32 13.06 -0.26
CA LEU A 73 40.45 12.23 0.14
C LEU A 73 41.63 13.02 0.73
N ASN A 74 41.70 14.35 0.56
CA ASN A 74 42.66 15.16 1.32
C ASN A 74 42.32 15.27 2.81
N HIS A 75 41.02 15.26 3.14
CA HIS A 75 40.56 15.31 4.52
C HIS A 75 40.47 13.90 5.12
N PHE A 76 40.16 12.90 4.30
CA PHE A 76 40.02 11.49 4.68
C PHE A 76 41.12 10.61 4.09
N TYR A 77 42.37 11.06 4.19
CA TYR A 77 43.53 10.41 3.59
C TYR A 77 43.75 8.93 3.96
N PRO A 78 43.33 8.39 5.12
CA PRO A 78 43.45 6.96 5.39
C PRO A 78 42.67 6.09 4.39
N LEU A 79 41.57 6.60 3.83
CA LEU A 79 40.77 5.91 2.81
C LEU A 79 41.49 5.81 1.46
N ALA A 80 42.47 6.67 1.21
CA ALA A 80 43.35 6.58 0.05
C ALA A 80 44.57 5.66 0.29
N GLY A 81 44.75 5.18 1.53
CA GLY A 81 45.89 4.35 1.92
C GLY A 81 45.78 2.89 1.49
N ARG A 82 46.77 2.10 1.91
CA ARG A 82 46.83 0.65 1.71
C ARG A 82 47.12 -0.05 3.01
N LEU A 83 46.44 -1.17 3.24
CA LEU A 83 46.80 -2.08 4.31
C LEU A 83 48.12 -2.76 3.94
N VAL A 84 49.12 -2.62 4.81
CA VAL A 84 50.44 -3.22 4.66
C VAL A 84 50.62 -4.27 5.75
N LYS A 85 51.13 -5.42 5.34
CA LYS A 85 51.55 -6.52 6.22
C LYS A 85 53.06 -6.42 6.40
N GLU A 86 53.51 -6.39 7.65
CA GLU A 86 54.91 -6.36 8.05
C GLU A 86 55.20 -7.60 8.89
N VAL A 87 56.25 -8.35 8.56
CA VAL A 87 56.68 -9.52 9.33
C VAL A 87 57.79 -9.07 10.27
N ASN A 88 57.58 -9.25 11.57
CA ASN A 88 58.55 -8.89 12.59
C ASN A 88 59.58 -10.02 12.69
N GLU A 89 60.80 -9.79 12.19
CA GLU A 89 61.83 -10.84 12.12
C GLU A 89 62.33 -11.31 13.50
N GLU A 90 62.21 -10.47 14.53
CA GLU A 90 62.69 -10.75 15.90
C GLU A 90 61.84 -11.78 16.65
N ASP A 91 60.52 -11.80 16.42
CA ASP A 91 59.56 -12.67 17.14
C ASP A 91 58.67 -13.49 16.19
N ASN A 92 58.91 -13.39 14.87
CA ASN A 92 58.16 -14.03 13.80
C ASN A 92 56.65 -13.71 13.80
N THR A 93 56.26 -12.59 14.41
CA THR A 93 54.88 -12.11 14.42
C THR A 93 54.57 -11.26 13.18
N VAL A 94 53.28 -10.95 12.97
CA VAL A 94 52.83 -10.12 11.84
C VAL A 94 52.12 -8.88 12.37
N SER A 95 52.55 -7.72 11.89
CA SER A 95 51.90 -6.44 12.13
C SER A 95 51.15 -5.97 10.88
N TYR A 96 50.03 -5.29 11.10
CA TYR A 96 49.26 -4.63 10.04
C TYR A 96 49.14 -3.14 10.32
N PHE A 97 49.30 -2.33 9.28
CA PHE A 97 49.11 -0.89 9.36
C PHE A 97 48.60 -0.32 8.04
N ILE A 98 48.03 0.88 8.09
CA ILE A 98 47.63 1.60 6.87
C ILE A 98 48.78 2.53 6.48
N SER A 99 49.40 2.26 5.32
CA SER A 99 50.31 3.20 4.68
C SER A 99 49.50 4.28 3.97
N CYS A 100 49.70 5.52 4.40
CA CYS A 100 49.01 6.70 3.86
C CYS A 100 49.88 7.51 2.89
N CYS A 101 51.08 7.00 2.56
CA CYS A 101 52.03 7.68 1.68
C CYS A 101 51.81 7.30 0.22
N ASP A 102 51.93 8.29 -0.67
CA ASP A 102 52.27 8.04 -2.07
C ASP A 102 53.80 7.87 -2.10
N ASP A 103 54.27 6.64 -1.97
CA ASP A 103 55.69 6.25 -1.99
C ASP A 103 56.31 6.34 -3.40
N GLY A 104 55.61 6.95 -4.36
CA GLY A 104 56.01 7.01 -5.76
C GLY A 104 55.83 5.68 -6.51
N SER A 105 55.39 4.61 -5.84
CA SER A 105 55.05 3.33 -6.48
C SER A 105 53.72 3.38 -7.24
N GLY A 106 52.94 4.46 -7.06
CA GLY A 106 51.61 4.62 -7.63
C GLY A 106 50.54 3.76 -6.96
N SER A 107 50.84 3.10 -5.82
CA SER A 107 49.95 2.15 -5.16
C SER A 107 48.80 2.77 -4.37
N GLY A 108 48.88 4.04 -3.97
CA GLY A 108 47.85 4.77 -3.22
C GLY A 108 46.67 5.29 -4.07
N GLY A 109 45.50 5.42 -3.44
CA GLY A 109 44.27 6.00 -4.01
C GLY A 109 43.05 5.06 -4.00
N VAL A 110 41.88 5.60 -4.33
CA VAL A 110 40.60 4.87 -4.37
C VAL A 110 40.28 4.43 -5.78
N LYS A 111 39.91 3.15 -5.96
CA LYS A 111 39.43 2.62 -7.24
C LYS A 111 38.08 3.23 -7.57
N PHE A 112 38.03 4.03 -8.63
CA PHE A 112 36.83 4.63 -9.18
C PHE A 112 36.46 3.90 -10.47
N VAL A 113 35.29 3.26 -10.48
CA VAL A 113 34.78 2.51 -11.63
C VAL A 113 33.58 3.27 -12.20
N HIS A 114 33.68 3.66 -13.47
CA HIS A 114 32.53 4.13 -14.26
C HIS A 114 32.04 2.95 -15.10
N ALA A 115 30.83 2.51 -14.83
CA ALA A 115 30.13 1.51 -15.62
C ALA A 115 28.82 2.11 -16.15
N ALA A 116 28.31 1.56 -17.23
CA ALA A 116 26.99 1.87 -17.75
C ALA A 116 26.26 0.57 -18.03
N ALA A 117 24.99 0.51 -17.65
CA ALA A 117 24.10 -0.53 -18.09
C ALA A 117 23.33 -0.05 -19.33
N LYS A 118 23.22 -0.88 -20.37
CA LYS A 118 22.49 -0.52 -21.60
C LYS A 118 20.97 -0.57 -21.42
N THR A 119 20.47 -1.29 -20.42
CA THR A 119 19.05 -1.65 -20.24
C THR A 119 18.53 -1.47 -18.81
N LEU A 120 19.36 -1.01 -17.86
CA LEU A 120 18.90 -0.69 -16.51
C LEU A 120 18.72 0.82 -16.36
N PRO A 121 17.53 1.36 -16.64
CA PRO A 121 17.19 2.64 -16.06
C PRO A 121 17.17 2.46 -14.53
N VAL A 122 17.76 3.42 -13.80
CA VAL A 122 17.72 3.45 -12.32
C VAL A 122 16.30 3.79 -11.80
N SER A 123 15.29 3.88 -12.67
CA SER A 123 13.96 4.39 -12.35
C SER A 123 12.94 3.28 -12.11
N ASP A 124 12.40 3.32 -10.89
CA ASP A 124 11.04 2.94 -10.47
C ASP A 124 10.68 1.46 -10.33
N LEU A 125 11.64 0.66 -9.86
CA LEU A 125 11.31 -0.60 -9.15
C LEU A 125 10.81 -0.27 -7.74
N ILE A 126 9.58 -0.67 -7.43
CA ILE A 126 8.99 -0.51 -6.09
C ILE A 126 8.96 -1.87 -5.40
N ASN A 127 9.86 -2.04 -4.43
CA ASN A 127 9.87 -3.22 -3.57
C ASN A 127 8.60 -3.27 -2.70
N LEU A 128 8.10 -4.48 -2.50
CA LEU A 128 6.92 -4.73 -1.68
C LEU A 128 7.31 -4.96 -0.20
N THR A 129 6.61 -4.30 0.70
CA THR A 129 6.73 -4.46 2.15
C THR A 129 5.93 -5.65 2.66
N PRO A 130 6.13 -6.11 3.91
CA PRO A 130 5.31 -7.16 4.50
C PRO A 130 3.79 -6.90 4.37
N TRP A 131 3.37 -5.65 4.50
CA TRP A 131 1.96 -5.25 4.37
C TRP A 131 1.43 -5.33 2.95
N ASP A 132 2.27 -5.11 1.93
CA ASP A 132 1.90 -5.31 0.53
C ASP A 132 1.74 -6.81 0.25
N LEU A 133 2.72 -7.62 0.67
CA LEU A 133 2.77 -9.06 0.43
C LEU A 133 1.64 -9.82 1.12
N LEU A 134 1.22 -9.38 2.31
CA LEU A 134 0.02 -9.89 3.00
C LEU A 134 -1.27 -9.77 2.18
N ARG A 135 -1.28 -8.97 1.10
CA ARG A 135 -2.44 -8.81 0.22
C ARG A 135 -2.40 -9.71 -1.01
N LEU A 136 -1.30 -10.42 -1.30
CA LEU A 136 -1.12 -11.18 -2.54
C LEU A 136 -2.25 -12.17 -2.83
N SER A 137 -2.72 -12.89 -1.82
CA SER A 137 -3.81 -13.88 -1.96
C SER A 137 -5.22 -13.27 -1.99
N PHE A 138 -5.37 -11.97 -1.70
CA PHE A 138 -6.65 -11.30 -1.76
C PHE A 138 -7.01 -10.91 -3.19
N CYS A 139 -8.31 -10.79 -3.46
CA CYS A 139 -8.79 -10.27 -4.73
C CYS A 139 -8.55 -8.76 -4.84
N TYR A 140 -8.54 -8.26 -6.07
CA TYR A 140 -8.50 -6.84 -6.37
C TYR A 140 -9.69 -6.16 -5.70
N PRO A 141 -9.47 -5.11 -4.88
CA PRO A 141 -10.58 -4.30 -4.40
C PRO A 141 -11.21 -3.56 -5.57
N GLN A 142 -12.54 -3.54 -5.59
CA GLN A 142 -13.30 -2.90 -6.66
C GLN A 142 -14.27 -1.87 -6.09
N ARG A 143 -14.38 -0.71 -6.75
CA ARG A 143 -15.25 0.41 -6.37
C ARG A 143 -15.89 0.97 -7.61
N GLY A 144 -17.13 1.44 -7.53
CA GLY A 144 -17.78 2.08 -8.66
C GLY A 144 -18.79 3.14 -8.25
N LEU A 145 -18.82 4.20 -9.05
CA LEU A 145 -19.56 5.42 -8.81
C LEU A 145 -20.67 5.55 -9.85
N PHE A 146 -21.88 5.85 -9.39
CA PHE A 146 -23.01 6.16 -10.25
C PHE A 146 -23.10 7.66 -10.49
N PHE A 147 -23.37 8.05 -11.73
CA PHE A 147 -23.62 9.43 -12.17
C PHE A 147 -24.90 9.48 -12.98
N HIS A 148 -25.59 10.62 -12.96
CA HIS A 148 -26.60 10.92 -13.97
C HIS A 148 -25.94 11.14 -15.32
N LYS A 149 -26.60 10.69 -16.39
CA LYS A 149 -26.14 10.93 -17.76
C LYS A 149 -26.69 12.28 -18.21
N PRO A 150 -25.86 13.22 -18.69
CA PRO A 150 -26.34 14.48 -19.26
C PRO A 150 -27.04 14.22 -20.60
N ASP A 151 -28.21 14.82 -20.82
CA ASP A 151 -28.98 14.65 -22.05
C ASP A 151 -28.24 15.14 -23.30
N ASP A 152 -27.43 16.20 -23.15
CA ASP A 152 -26.73 16.86 -24.26
C ASP A 152 -25.35 16.28 -24.57
N LEU A 153 -24.87 15.29 -23.79
CA LEU A 153 -23.53 14.71 -23.96
C LEU A 153 -23.57 13.34 -24.59
N ASP A 154 -22.91 13.24 -25.73
CA ASP A 154 -22.65 11.97 -26.41
C ASP A 154 -21.66 11.10 -25.61
N ILE A 155 -21.93 9.78 -25.57
CA ILE A 155 -21.15 8.83 -24.77
C ILE A 155 -19.73 8.69 -25.31
N ASP A 156 -19.50 8.78 -26.62
CA ASP A 156 -18.16 8.64 -27.19
C ASP A 156 -17.29 9.85 -26.82
N THR A 157 -17.88 11.04 -26.74
CA THR A 157 -17.22 12.25 -26.21
C THR A 157 -16.81 12.07 -24.75
N ILE A 158 -17.70 11.50 -23.93
CA ILE A 158 -17.41 11.16 -22.53
C ILE A 158 -16.24 10.18 -22.43
N ILE A 159 -16.30 9.08 -23.17
CA ILE A 159 -15.27 8.04 -23.15
C ILE A 159 -13.91 8.59 -23.62
N SER A 160 -13.90 9.38 -24.69
CA SER A 160 -12.69 10.01 -25.21
C SER A 160 -12.02 10.90 -24.15
N LYS A 161 -12.80 11.79 -23.53
CA LYS A 161 -12.29 12.71 -22.51
C LYS A 161 -11.83 11.99 -21.24
N LEU A 162 -12.53 10.93 -20.82
CA LEU A 162 -12.10 10.06 -19.71
C LEU A 162 -10.78 9.36 -20.00
N LYS A 163 -10.56 8.85 -21.22
CA LYS A 163 -9.29 8.21 -21.61
C LYS A 163 -8.13 9.21 -21.61
N THR A 164 -8.34 10.40 -22.17
CA THR A 164 -7.32 11.46 -22.17
C THR A 164 -6.94 11.89 -20.75
N SER A 165 -7.93 12.19 -19.91
CA SER A 165 -7.66 12.60 -18.52
C SER A 165 -7.03 11.49 -17.68
N LEU A 166 -7.40 10.23 -17.94
CA LEU A 166 -6.82 9.07 -17.26
C LEU A 166 -5.35 8.92 -17.62
N SER A 167 -4.99 9.07 -18.90
CA SER A 167 -3.60 9.06 -19.34
C SER A 167 -2.77 10.15 -18.65
N ILE A 168 -3.31 11.37 -18.54
CA ILE A 168 -2.64 12.48 -17.83
C ILE A 168 -2.48 12.14 -16.34
N ALA A 169 -3.52 11.63 -15.68
CA ALA A 169 -3.46 11.25 -14.27
C ALA A 169 -2.41 10.14 -14.03
N LEU A 170 -2.30 9.16 -14.92
CA LEU A 170 -1.34 8.06 -14.80
C LEU A 170 0.12 8.52 -14.92
N ASN A 171 0.42 9.62 -15.58
CA ASN A 171 1.78 10.19 -15.55
C ASN A 171 2.18 10.61 -14.13
N HIS A 172 1.23 11.06 -13.32
CA HIS A 172 1.46 11.41 -11.92
C HIS A 172 1.37 10.20 -10.99
N PHE A 173 0.52 9.22 -11.30
CA PHE A 173 0.36 7.98 -10.54
C PHE A 173 0.91 6.77 -11.29
N TYR A 174 2.14 6.91 -11.77
CA TYR A 174 2.81 5.91 -12.62
C TYR A 174 2.83 4.48 -12.04
N PRO A 175 2.85 4.22 -10.70
CA PRO A 175 2.81 2.85 -10.20
C PRO A 175 1.53 2.08 -10.60
N LEU A 176 0.41 2.79 -10.85
CA LEU A 176 -0.84 2.17 -11.30
C LEU A 176 -0.77 1.67 -12.75
N ALA A 177 0.13 2.24 -13.56
CA ALA A 177 0.40 1.83 -14.94
C ALA A 177 1.51 0.76 -15.03
N GLY A 178 2.25 0.52 -13.94
CA GLY A 178 3.31 -0.49 -13.86
C GLY A 178 2.80 -1.93 -13.87
N ARG A 179 3.72 -2.89 -13.67
CA ARG A 179 3.43 -4.34 -13.65
C ARG A 179 3.99 -4.99 -12.40
N LEU A 180 3.25 -5.96 -11.85
CA LEU A 180 3.78 -6.81 -10.79
C LEU A 180 4.72 -7.81 -11.44
N VAL A 181 5.95 -7.87 -10.95
CA VAL A 181 6.96 -8.81 -11.41
C VAL A 181 7.15 -9.87 -10.34
N LYS A 182 7.19 -11.13 -10.77
CA LYS A 182 7.54 -12.30 -9.96
C LYS A 182 8.92 -12.77 -10.40
N GLU A 183 9.86 -12.77 -9.48
CA GLU A 183 11.21 -13.30 -9.67
C GLU A 183 11.32 -14.61 -8.90
N VAL A 184 11.81 -15.65 -9.56
CA VAL A 184 12.03 -16.98 -8.95
C VAL A 184 13.47 -17.03 -8.45
N ASN A 185 13.65 -17.31 -7.15
CA ASN A 185 14.95 -17.49 -6.53
C ASN A 185 15.29 -18.99 -6.57
N GLU A 186 16.01 -19.42 -7.60
CA GLU A 186 16.33 -20.85 -7.82
C GLU A 186 17.17 -21.48 -6.69
N GLU A 187 17.94 -20.66 -5.95
CA GLU A 187 18.82 -21.12 -4.87
C GLU A 187 18.06 -21.73 -3.69
N ASP A 188 16.86 -21.22 -3.39
CA ASP A 188 16.07 -21.59 -2.21
C ASP A 188 14.61 -21.92 -2.55
N ASN A 189 14.26 -22.01 -3.84
CA ASN A 189 12.90 -22.25 -4.34
C ASN A 189 11.85 -21.26 -3.80
N THR A 190 12.25 -20.04 -3.49
CA THR A 190 11.34 -18.97 -3.10
C THR A 190 11.01 -18.06 -4.28
N VAL A 191 10.05 -17.16 -4.09
CA VAL A 191 9.73 -16.11 -5.05
C VAL A 191 9.79 -14.73 -4.41
N SER A 192 10.13 -13.73 -5.21
CA SER A 192 10.17 -12.33 -4.83
C SER A 192 9.20 -11.55 -5.71
N TYR A 193 8.51 -10.56 -5.13
CA TYR A 193 7.58 -9.70 -5.86
C TYR A 193 7.96 -8.22 -5.75
N PHE A 194 7.93 -7.50 -6.86
CA PHE A 194 8.13 -6.06 -6.93
C PHE A 194 7.29 -5.45 -8.06
N ILE A 195 7.07 -4.13 -8.03
CA ILE A 195 6.38 -3.43 -9.12
C ILE A 195 7.43 -2.80 -10.02
N SER A 196 7.40 -3.15 -11.31
CA SER A 196 8.15 -2.45 -12.35
C SER A 196 7.28 -1.35 -12.93
N CYS A 197 7.72 -0.11 -12.82
CA CYS A 197 7.07 1.02 -13.49
C CYS A 197 7.74 1.39 -14.82
N CYS A 198 8.73 0.61 -15.25
CA CYS A 198 9.42 0.82 -16.52
C CYS A 198 8.49 0.51 -17.69
N ASP A 199 8.55 1.35 -18.72
CA ASP A 199 8.11 0.95 -20.05
C ASP A 199 9.20 0.05 -20.63
N ASP A 200 8.91 -1.25 -20.73
CA ASP A 200 9.80 -2.24 -21.34
C ASP A 200 9.70 -2.25 -22.87
N GLY A 201 8.90 -1.34 -23.47
CA GLY A 201 8.67 -1.26 -24.90
C GLY A 201 7.86 -2.42 -25.48
N SER A 202 7.45 -3.39 -24.65
CA SER A 202 6.65 -4.54 -25.09
C SER A 202 5.17 -4.19 -25.27
N GLY A 203 4.78 -2.95 -24.95
CA GLY A 203 3.38 -2.55 -24.85
C GLY A 203 2.66 -3.22 -23.69
N SER A 204 3.39 -3.92 -22.80
CA SER A 204 2.80 -4.60 -21.66
C SER A 204 2.32 -3.60 -20.61
N GLY A 205 2.88 -2.39 -20.50
CA GLY A 205 2.51 -1.34 -19.54
C GLY A 205 1.14 -0.68 -19.78
N GLY A 206 0.67 0.11 -18.81
CA GLY A 206 -0.59 0.85 -18.91
C GLY A 206 -1.77 0.21 -18.17
N VAL A 207 -2.99 0.66 -18.44
CA VAL A 207 -4.20 0.25 -17.71
C VAL A 207 -5.25 -0.33 -18.64
N LYS A 208 -6.07 -1.25 -18.13
CA LYS A 208 -7.22 -1.76 -18.89
C LYS A 208 -8.37 -0.76 -18.80
N PHE A 209 -8.89 -0.30 -19.93
CA PHE A 209 -10.08 0.55 -19.99
C PHE A 209 -11.19 -0.15 -20.77
N VAL A 210 -12.32 -0.41 -20.13
CA VAL A 210 -13.49 -1.08 -20.70
C VAL A 210 -14.62 -0.08 -20.86
N HIS A 211 -15.22 -0.03 -22.05
CA HIS A 211 -16.51 0.64 -22.28
C HIS A 211 -17.57 -0.43 -22.48
N ALA A 212 -18.65 -0.37 -21.71
CA ALA A 212 -19.78 -1.28 -21.74
C ALA A 212 -21.11 -0.52 -21.77
N ALA A 213 -22.20 -1.19 -22.14
CA ALA A 213 -23.52 -0.59 -22.17
C ALA A 213 -24.60 -1.55 -21.65
N ALA A 214 -25.48 -1.02 -20.80
CA ALA A 214 -26.66 -1.65 -20.23
C ALA A 214 -27.84 -0.65 -20.32
N LYS A 215 -28.15 -0.23 -21.55
CA LYS A 215 -29.07 0.89 -21.88
C LYS A 215 -30.53 0.69 -21.43
N THR A 216 -30.90 -0.50 -20.98
CA THR A 216 -32.24 -0.81 -20.47
C THR A 216 -32.37 -0.68 -18.96
N ILE A 217 -31.25 -0.63 -18.23
CA ILE A 217 -31.22 -0.62 -16.77
C ILE A 217 -31.11 0.84 -16.28
N PRO A 218 -32.10 1.38 -15.55
CA PRO A 218 -31.99 2.69 -14.95
C PRO A 218 -31.12 2.68 -13.69
N VAL A 219 -30.52 3.82 -13.35
CA VAL A 219 -29.68 3.96 -12.15
C VAL A 219 -30.47 3.68 -10.87
N SER A 220 -31.76 4.03 -10.85
CA SER A 220 -32.63 3.79 -9.69
C SER A 220 -32.62 2.34 -9.24
N ASP A 221 -32.61 1.39 -10.19
CA ASP A 221 -32.69 -0.04 -9.90
C ASP A 221 -31.42 -0.56 -9.22
N LEU A 222 -30.30 0.17 -9.35
CA LEU A 222 -28.99 -0.21 -8.81
C LEU A 222 -28.61 0.56 -7.52
N VAL A 223 -29.17 1.76 -7.34
CA VAL A 223 -28.85 2.66 -6.22
C VAL A 223 -29.89 2.62 -5.11
N LYS A 224 -31.18 2.45 -5.45
CA LYS A 224 -32.28 2.51 -4.49
C LYS A 224 -32.57 1.18 -3.82
N SER A 225 -32.30 0.06 -4.47
CA SER A 225 -32.47 -1.24 -3.82
C SER A 225 -31.50 -1.38 -2.64
N GLY A 226 -32.06 -1.60 -1.44
CA GLY A 226 -31.31 -1.97 -0.24
C GLY A 226 -30.47 -3.21 -0.44
N PHE A 227 -30.92 -4.09 -1.34
CA PHE A 227 -30.18 -5.26 -1.79
C PHE A 227 -29.32 -4.91 -3.01
N VAL A 228 -28.08 -5.37 -3.01
CA VAL A 228 -27.20 -5.24 -4.17
C VAL A 228 -27.55 -6.35 -5.17
N ASP A 229 -27.90 -5.98 -6.40
CA ASP A 229 -28.17 -6.94 -7.47
C ASP A 229 -26.91 -7.75 -7.78
N GLY A 230 -27.02 -9.07 -7.84
CA GLY A 230 -25.93 -9.97 -8.23
C GLY A 230 -25.35 -9.65 -9.60
N LEU A 231 -26.14 -9.07 -10.51
CA LEU A 231 -25.69 -8.62 -11.84
C LEU A 231 -24.59 -7.56 -11.77
N LEU A 232 -24.60 -6.69 -10.74
CA LEU A 232 -23.56 -5.68 -10.56
C LEU A 232 -22.19 -6.34 -10.43
N GLY A 233 -22.08 -7.35 -9.57
CA GLY A 233 -20.81 -8.05 -9.33
C GLY A 233 -20.27 -8.79 -10.55
N SER A 234 -21.17 -9.27 -11.42
CA SER A 234 -20.80 -10.07 -12.60
C SER A 234 -20.39 -9.24 -13.81
N PHE A 235 -21.03 -8.09 -14.06
CA PHE A 235 -20.89 -7.39 -15.33
C PHE A 235 -20.42 -5.94 -15.22
N PHE A 236 -20.49 -5.33 -14.04
CA PHE A 236 -20.23 -3.89 -13.88
C PHE A 236 -18.83 -3.57 -13.33
N PHE A 237 -18.04 -4.59 -12.99
CA PHE A 237 -16.70 -4.43 -12.43
C PHE A 237 -15.63 -5.17 -13.25
N PRO A 238 -14.45 -4.54 -13.51
CA PRO A 238 -13.50 -5.04 -14.50
C PRO A 238 -12.56 -6.16 -14.03
N ALA A 239 -12.49 -6.42 -12.71
CA ALA A 239 -11.46 -7.26 -12.09
C ALA A 239 -12.03 -8.33 -11.14
N THR A 240 -13.28 -8.76 -11.35
CA THR A 240 -13.93 -9.78 -10.53
C THR A 240 -13.17 -11.11 -10.55
N GLY A 241 -12.82 -11.63 -9.38
CA GLY A 241 -12.14 -12.92 -9.21
C GLY A 241 -10.62 -12.88 -9.40
N ILE A 242 -10.04 -11.72 -9.73
CA ILE A 242 -8.58 -11.59 -9.92
C ILE A 242 -7.91 -11.41 -8.56
N LYS A 243 -6.96 -12.29 -8.22
CA LYS A 243 -6.10 -12.20 -7.04
C LYS A 243 -4.89 -11.30 -7.29
N ASN A 244 -4.38 -10.67 -6.23
CA ASN A 244 -3.27 -9.70 -6.32
C ASN A 244 -1.99 -10.31 -6.91
N TYR A 245 -1.64 -11.56 -6.59
CA TYR A 245 -0.48 -12.23 -7.23
C TYR A 245 -0.65 -12.39 -8.74
N GLN A 246 -1.88 -12.47 -9.26
CA GLN A 246 -2.16 -12.55 -10.70
C GLN A 246 -1.92 -11.21 -11.43
N GLY A 247 -1.50 -10.16 -10.72
CA GLY A 247 -1.00 -8.92 -11.33
C GLY A 247 0.25 -9.12 -12.20
N VAL A 248 0.88 -10.30 -12.15
CA VAL A 248 1.95 -10.70 -13.08
C VAL A 248 1.47 -10.83 -14.52
N SER A 249 0.19 -11.16 -14.71
CA SER A 249 -0.45 -11.34 -16.03
C SER A 249 -1.61 -10.38 -16.26
N ASN A 250 -1.95 -9.54 -15.27
CA ASN A 250 -3.08 -8.62 -15.31
C ASN A 250 -2.63 -7.18 -15.00
N PRO A 251 -3.21 -6.16 -15.65
CA PRO A 251 -2.95 -4.75 -15.29
C PRO A 251 -3.24 -4.44 -13.83
N LEU A 252 -2.38 -3.62 -13.20
CA LEU A 252 -2.52 -3.24 -11.79
C LEU A 252 -3.68 -2.29 -11.53
N LEU A 253 -4.16 -1.59 -12.56
CA LEU A 253 -5.39 -0.82 -12.54
C LEU A 253 -6.24 -1.17 -13.77
N MET A 254 -7.53 -1.36 -13.52
CA MET A 254 -8.55 -1.56 -14.54
C MET A 254 -9.70 -0.61 -14.27
N VAL A 255 -10.21 0.02 -15.33
CA VAL A 255 -11.34 0.95 -15.30
C VAL A 255 -12.41 0.42 -16.25
N GLN A 256 -13.67 0.48 -15.82
CA GLN A 256 -14.82 0.21 -16.66
C GLN A 256 -15.80 1.38 -16.57
N VAL A 257 -16.30 1.80 -17.74
CA VAL A 257 -17.39 2.77 -17.85
C VAL A 257 -18.56 2.06 -18.49
N THR A 258 -19.67 1.96 -17.75
CA THR A 258 -20.90 1.33 -18.23
C THR A 258 -21.97 2.40 -18.43
N GLU A 259 -22.44 2.56 -19.68
CA GLU A 259 -23.60 3.39 -20.01
C GLU A 259 -24.89 2.70 -19.55
N LEU A 260 -25.66 3.36 -18.69
CA LEU A 260 -26.99 2.93 -18.22
C LEU A 260 -28.08 3.67 -18.99
N LYS A 261 -29.35 3.34 -18.75
CA LYS A 261 -30.50 4.00 -19.39
C LYS A 261 -30.50 5.52 -19.19
N ASP A 262 -30.27 5.97 -17.96
CA ASP A 262 -30.34 7.37 -17.51
C ASP A 262 -29.09 7.78 -16.70
N GLY A 263 -27.99 7.04 -16.85
CA GLY A 263 -26.78 7.23 -16.07
C GLY A 263 -25.52 6.61 -16.63
N ILE A 264 -24.45 6.77 -15.86
CA ILE A 264 -23.12 6.22 -16.15
C ILE A 264 -22.58 5.61 -14.86
N PHE A 265 -22.07 4.38 -14.94
CA PHE A 265 -21.36 3.74 -13.85
C PHE A 265 -19.87 3.65 -14.18
N ILE A 266 -19.03 4.33 -13.40
CA ILE A 266 -17.57 4.27 -13.53
C ILE A 266 -17.03 3.40 -12.40
N SER A 267 -16.48 2.24 -12.72
CA SER A 267 -15.86 1.34 -11.76
C SER A 267 -14.37 1.15 -12.00
N CYS A 268 -13.65 0.91 -10.92
CA CYS A 268 -12.24 0.59 -10.94
C CYS A 268 -11.97 -0.68 -10.12
N GLY A 269 -11.07 -1.53 -10.62
CA GLY A 269 -10.45 -2.62 -9.88
C GLY A 269 -8.94 -2.42 -9.89
N TYR A 270 -8.26 -2.64 -8.76
CA TYR A 270 -6.82 -2.39 -8.66
C TYR A 270 -6.10 -3.43 -7.81
N ASN A 271 -4.81 -3.61 -8.06
CA ASN A 271 -3.97 -4.49 -7.27
C ASN A 271 -3.67 -3.85 -5.91
N HIS A 272 -4.08 -4.52 -4.83
CA HIS A 272 -3.96 -3.98 -3.48
C HIS A 272 -2.50 -3.89 -2.97
N THR A 273 -1.55 -4.55 -3.65
CA THR A 273 -0.12 -4.39 -3.34
C THR A 273 0.42 -3.02 -3.76
N VAL A 274 -0.18 -2.39 -4.79
CA VAL A 274 0.23 -1.04 -5.26
C VAL A 274 -0.29 0.07 -4.37
N ALA A 275 -1.53 -0.04 -3.89
CA ALA A 275 -2.22 1.05 -3.22
C ALA A 275 -3.14 0.57 -2.10
N ASP A 276 -3.24 1.36 -1.03
CA ASP A 276 -4.35 1.25 -0.08
C ASP A 276 -5.55 2.13 -0.48
N GLY A 277 -6.62 2.06 0.31
CA GLY A 277 -7.84 2.84 0.09
C GLY A 277 -7.59 4.36 0.01
N LYS A 278 -6.67 4.90 0.83
CA LYS A 278 -6.36 6.33 0.81
C LYS A 278 -5.67 6.72 -0.49
N SER A 279 -4.72 5.90 -0.93
CA SER A 279 -3.95 6.10 -2.15
C SER A 279 -4.81 6.01 -3.41
N ILE A 280 -5.71 5.01 -3.51
CA ILE A 280 -6.59 4.88 -4.67
C ILE A 280 -7.61 6.02 -4.74
N TRP A 281 -8.17 6.49 -3.62
CA TRP A 281 -9.07 7.65 -3.63
C TRP A 281 -8.34 8.95 -3.97
N LYS A 282 -7.08 9.12 -3.54
CA LYS A 282 -6.24 10.24 -3.99
C LYS A 282 -6.11 10.24 -5.53
N PHE A 283 -5.89 9.07 -6.12
CA PHE A 283 -5.85 8.92 -7.58
C PHE A 283 -7.20 9.24 -8.24
N ILE A 284 -8.31 8.67 -7.78
CA ILE A 284 -9.65 8.89 -8.38
C ILE A 284 -10.04 10.39 -8.30
N ASN A 285 -9.76 11.04 -7.18
CA ASN A 285 -10.03 12.48 -6.99
C ASN A 285 -9.19 13.34 -7.92
N ALA A 286 -7.90 13.03 -8.08
CA ALA A 286 -7.05 13.75 -9.01
C ALA A 286 -7.46 13.51 -10.46
N TRP A 287 -7.84 12.27 -10.82
CA TRP A 287 -8.32 11.94 -12.15
C TRP A 287 -9.60 12.71 -12.49
N SER A 288 -10.59 12.74 -11.59
CA SER A 288 -11.82 13.49 -11.81
C SER A 288 -11.55 15.00 -11.95
N GLU A 289 -10.68 15.56 -11.10
CA GLU A 289 -10.29 16.97 -11.19
C GLU A 289 -9.57 17.30 -12.51
N ILE A 290 -8.59 16.50 -12.94
CA ILE A 290 -7.91 16.66 -14.23
C ILE A 290 -8.92 16.58 -15.37
N CYS A 291 -9.89 15.68 -15.27
CA CYS A 291 -10.91 15.52 -16.28
C CYS A 291 -11.87 16.72 -16.34
N SER A 292 -12.15 17.33 -15.20
CA SER A 292 -13.02 18.50 -15.09
C SER A 292 -12.36 19.80 -15.54
N LYS A 293 -11.15 20.07 -15.02
CA LYS A 293 -10.50 21.38 -15.09
C LYS A 293 -9.26 21.40 -16.00
N GLY A 294 -8.79 20.26 -16.48
CA GLY A 294 -7.57 20.13 -17.28
C GLY A 294 -6.32 19.80 -16.44
N SER A 295 -5.18 19.58 -17.10
CA SER A 295 -3.95 19.07 -16.48
C SER A 295 -3.28 20.00 -15.46
N GLY A 296 -3.48 21.32 -15.57
CA GLY A 296 -2.85 22.31 -14.69
C GLY A 296 -3.52 22.52 -13.33
N SER A 297 -4.62 21.81 -13.04
CA SER A 297 -5.43 22.08 -11.84
C SER A 297 -4.93 21.41 -10.56
N VAL A 298 -4.00 20.46 -10.64
CA VAL A 298 -3.51 19.71 -9.47
C VAL A 298 -1.98 19.81 -9.38
N PRO A 299 -1.42 20.38 -8.29
CA PRO A 299 0.01 20.27 -8.01
C PRO A 299 0.33 18.82 -7.63
N MET A 300 1.12 18.11 -8.44
CA MET A 300 1.25 16.65 -8.34
C MET A 300 2.69 16.17 -8.25
N ASP A 301 3.25 16.30 -7.05
CA ASP A 301 4.37 15.46 -6.63
C ASP A 301 3.83 14.15 -6.04
N LEU A 302 4.18 13.01 -6.64
CA LEU A 302 3.85 11.71 -6.07
C LEU A 302 4.91 11.32 -5.03
N TYR A 303 4.60 11.54 -3.76
CA TYR A 303 5.40 11.00 -2.67
C TYR A 303 5.07 9.53 -2.46
N LEU A 304 5.92 8.61 -2.93
CA LEU A 304 5.78 7.20 -2.57
C LEU A 304 5.99 7.03 -1.06
N LYS A 305 5.36 6.01 -0.45
CA LYS A 305 5.45 5.74 0.99
C LYS A 305 6.90 5.69 1.49
N GLY A 306 7.84 5.20 0.66
CA GLY A 306 9.28 5.20 0.94
C GLY A 306 9.68 4.54 2.26
N TRP A 307 8.78 3.79 2.87
CA TRP A 307 8.92 3.28 4.23
C TRP A 307 9.27 1.80 4.20
N PHE A 308 10.56 1.54 4.39
CA PHE A 308 11.17 0.22 4.46
C PHE A 308 11.83 0.06 5.82
N LEU A 309 11.76 -1.14 6.39
CA LEU A 309 12.39 -1.44 7.67
C LEU A 309 13.86 -1.82 7.46
N ASP A 310 14.78 -1.15 8.16
CA ASP A 310 16.24 -1.33 8.02
C ASP A 310 16.71 -2.78 8.26
N ARG A 311 15.95 -3.56 9.03
CA ARG A 311 16.26 -4.96 9.40
C ARG A 311 15.65 -5.99 8.45
N ILE A 312 15.00 -5.55 7.38
CA ILE A 312 14.40 -6.42 6.37
C ILE A 312 15.16 -6.23 5.07
N GLU A 313 15.59 -7.35 4.50
CA GLU A 313 16.18 -7.37 3.16
C GLU A 313 15.07 -7.35 2.10
N TYR A 314 15.30 -6.59 1.02
CA TYR A 314 14.38 -6.44 -0.09
C TYR A 314 15.07 -6.81 -1.42
N PRO A 315 14.36 -7.42 -2.38
CA PRO A 315 12.96 -7.87 -2.28
C PRO A 315 12.81 -9.05 -1.30
N ILE A 316 11.66 -9.12 -0.62
CA ILE A 316 11.41 -10.18 0.38
C ILE A 316 11.10 -11.49 -0.35
N ARG A 317 11.83 -12.54 0.02
CA ARG A 317 11.65 -13.91 -0.46
C ARG A 317 10.52 -14.60 0.30
N ILE A 318 9.55 -15.18 -0.42
CA ILE A 318 8.38 -15.85 0.14
C ILE A 318 8.09 -17.17 -0.59
N SER A 319 7.33 -18.07 0.02
CA SER A 319 6.77 -19.23 -0.68
C SER A 319 5.82 -18.78 -1.80
N ASP A 320 5.77 -19.54 -2.90
CA ASP A 320 4.95 -19.17 -4.04
C ASP A 320 3.44 -19.39 -3.75
N PRO A 321 2.62 -18.32 -3.65
CA PRO A 321 1.19 -18.45 -3.37
C PRO A 321 0.42 -19.19 -4.46
N GLU A 322 0.98 -19.37 -5.66
CA GLU A 322 0.36 -20.17 -6.73
C GLU A 322 0.48 -21.68 -6.47
N THR A 323 1.53 -22.10 -5.76
CA THR A 323 1.80 -23.50 -5.44
C THR A 323 1.14 -23.93 -4.13
N GLU A 324 0.88 -22.97 -3.23
CA GLU A 324 0.13 -23.19 -2.00
C GLU A 324 -1.36 -23.41 -2.34
N GLN A 325 -1.75 -24.67 -2.57
CA GLN A 325 -3.16 -25.01 -2.65
C GLN A 325 -3.86 -24.64 -1.33
N PRO A 326 -5.09 -24.10 -1.37
CA PRO A 326 -5.88 -24.00 -0.16
C PRO A 326 -6.04 -25.40 0.41
N SER A 327 -5.60 -25.59 1.65
CA SER A 327 -5.97 -26.79 2.40
C SER A 327 -7.49 -26.89 2.39
N ASN A 328 -8.02 -27.95 1.75
CA ASN A 328 -9.43 -28.28 1.75
C ASN A 328 -9.90 -28.40 3.21
N GLY A 329 -10.54 -27.35 3.70
CA GLY A 329 -10.76 -27.19 5.14
C GLY A 329 -11.85 -26.19 5.47
N ALA A 330 -12.97 -26.21 4.74
CA ALA A 330 -14.26 -25.80 5.29
C ALA A 330 -15.37 -26.43 4.45
N SER A 331 -16.12 -27.35 5.06
CA SER A 331 -17.44 -27.74 4.57
C SER A 331 -18.28 -26.48 4.46
N THR A 332 -18.54 -26.00 3.26
CA THR A 332 -19.52 -24.94 3.04
C THR A 332 -20.89 -25.57 3.28
N THR A 333 -21.41 -25.41 4.49
CA THR A 333 -22.84 -25.09 4.57
C THR A 333 -23.01 -23.86 3.68
N SER A 334 -23.61 -24.06 2.51
CA SER A 334 -23.91 -23.00 1.55
C SER A 334 -24.98 -22.09 2.15
N ASN A 335 -24.59 -21.31 3.14
CA ASN A 335 -25.40 -20.20 3.63
C ASN A 335 -25.38 -19.17 2.51
N MET A 336 -26.47 -19.09 1.74
CA MET A 336 -26.63 -18.03 0.75
C MET A 336 -26.32 -16.69 1.42
N LEU A 337 -25.39 -15.95 0.83
CA LEU A 337 -24.99 -14.64 1.31
C LEU A 337 -25.83 -13.60 0.59
N GLN A 338 -26.25 -12.58 1.33
CA GLN A 338 -26.96 -11.43 0.83
C GLN A 338 -26.12 -10.19 1.06
N GLU A 339 -25.91 -9.44 -0.02
CA GLU A 339 -25.40 -8.08 0.08
C GLU A 339 -26.55 -7.10 0.35
N ILE A 340 -26.35 -6.25 1.35
CA ILE A 340 -27.32 -5.26 1.80
C ILE A 340 -26.62 -3.95 2.14
N VAL A 341 -27.28 -2.83 1.88
CA VAL A 341 -26.81 -1.48 2.16
C VAL A 341 -27.60 -0.89 3.33
N PHE A 342 -26.89 -0.63 4.42
CA PHE A 342 -27.40 0.06 5.60
C PHE A 342 -27.02 1.53 5.54
N ARG A 343 -27.98 2.43 5.79
CA ARG A 343 -27.79 3.88 5.83
C ARG A 343 -28.08 4.39 7.23
N LEU A 344 -27.25 5.32 7.69
CA LEU A 344 -27.49 6.03 8.94
C LEU A 344 -27.39 7.53 8.66
N THR A 345 -28.45 8.24 9.03
CA THR A 345 -28.46 9.71 9.01
C THR A 345 -27.45 10.27 10.01
N LYS A 346 -27.01 11.52 9.80
CA LYS A 346 -26.14 12.23 10.75
C LYS A 346 -26.71 12.22 12.17
N VAL A 347 -28.02 12.37 12.30
CA VAL A 347 -28.72 12.35 13.60
C VAL A 347 -28.56 10.99 14.29
N ASN A 348 -28.80 9.89 13.58
CA ASN A 348 -28.69 8.55 14.15
C ASN A 348 -27.24 8.17 14.48
N VAL A 349 -26.28 8.61 13.66
CA VAL A 349 -24.84 8.46 13.94
C VAL A 349 -24.46 9.16 15.24
N LEU A 350 -24.95 10.39 15.47
CA LEU A 350 -24.67 11.14 16.70
C LEU A 350 -25.37 10.54 17.92
N LYS A 351 -26.61 10.04 17.78
CA LYS A 351 -27.31 9.33 18.86
C LYS A 351 -26.56 8.08 19.31
N LEU A 352 -26.09 7.26 18.36
CA LEU A 352 -25.27 6.09 18.67
C LEU A 352 -23.95 6.46 19.33
N LYS A 353 -23.29 7.53 18.88
CA LYS A 353 -22.08 8.05 19.52
C LYS A 353 -22.35 8.45 20.97
N ALA A 354 -23.41 9.20 21.23
CA ALA A 354 -23.79 9.64 22.57
C ALA A 354 -24.07 8.42 23.48
N LYS A 355 -24.95 7.52 23.05
CA LYS A 355 -25.26 6.27 23.76
C LYS A 355 -24.01 5.47 24.12
N ALA A 356 -23.09 5.28 23.17
CA ALA A 356 -21.86 4.53 23.42
C ALA A 356 -20.97 5.21 24.48
N ASN A 357 -20.87 6.54 24.47
CA ASN A 357 -20.08 7.28 25.46
C ASN A 357 -20.78 7.37 26.83
N ASP A 358 -22.11 7.37 26.88
CA ASP A 358 -22.85 7.35 28.15
C ASP A 358 -22.73 5.99 28.86
N GLU A 359 -22.69 4.88 28.08
CA GLU A 359 -22.51 3.52 28.59
C GLU A 359 -21.03 3.18 28.91
N ALA A 360 -20.09 4.06 28.58
CA ALA A 360 -18.67 3.87 28.81
C ALA A 360 -18.35 3.91 30.32
N VAL A 361 -17.87 2.80 30.88
CA VAL A 361 -17.60 2.67 32.33
C VAL A 361 -16.47 3.60 32.81
N SER A 362 -15.54 3.98 31.93
CA SER A 362 -14.48 4.96 32.20
C SER A 362 -14.08 5.74 30.94
N ASN A 363 -13.66 7.00 31.13
CA ASN A 363 -13.12 7.87 30.08
C ASN A 363 -11.58 7.79 29.96
N GLU A 364 -10.93 6.93 30.74
CA GLU A 364 -9.46 6.81 30.78
C GLU A 364 -8.87 6.45 29.42
N ASP A 365 -9.57 5.61 28.65
CA ASP A 365 -9.12 5.20 27.32
C ASP A 365 -9.41 6.24 26.24
N GLY A 366 -10.15 7.33 26.53
CA GLY A 366 -10.52 8.42 25.61
C GLY A 366 -11.87 8.21 24.87
N GLU A 367 -12.47 9.30 24.38
CA GLU A 367 -13.82 9.33 23.78
C GLU A 367 -14.00 8.32 22.63
N ILE A 368 -15.16 7.67 22.58
CA ILE A 368 -15.56 6.76 21.51
C ILE A 368 -15.99 7.58 20.29
N SER A 369 -15.40 7.31 19.14
CA SER A 369 -15.76 7.95 17.87
C SER A 369 -17.09 7.43 17.31
N SER A 370 -17.75 8.24 16.48
CA SER A 370 -18.98 7.83 15.78
C SER A 370 -18.81 6.53 14.99
N PHE A 371 -17.66 6.36 14.33
CA PHE A 371 -17.36 5.14 13.58
C PHE A 371 -17.30 3.91 14.50
N GLN A 372 -16.66 4.01 15.67
CA GLN A 372 -16.57 2.90 16.63
C GLN A 372 -17.93 2.56 17.24
N ALA A 373 -18.75 3.56 17.55
CA ALA A 373 -20.10 3.36 18.05
C ALA A 373 -20.98 2.65 17.01
N VAL A 374 -21.01 3.13 15.77
CA VAL A 374 -21.81 2.50 14.70
C VAL A 374 -21.30 1.09 14.37
N LEU A 375 -19.98 0.90 14.32
CA LEU A 375 -19.38 -0.41 14.12
C LEU A 375 -19.76 -1.39 15.24
N GLY A 376 -19.73 -0.95 16.50
CA GLY A 376 -20.17 -1.73 17.65
C GLY A 376 -21.64 -2.14 17.53
N HIS A 377 -22.52 -1.22 17.11
CA HIS A 377 -23.94 -1.48 16.94
C HIS A 377 -24.19 -2.55 15.85
N ILE A 378 -23.59 -2.39 14.66
CA ILE A 378 -23.72 -3.37 13.57
C ILE A 378 -23.13 -4.73 13.98
N TRP A 379 -21.97 -4.75 14.62
CA TRP A 379 -21.29 -5.99 15.02
C TRP A 379 -22.11 -6.77 16.06
N ARG A 380 -22.59 -6.07 17.10
CA ARG A 380 -23.43 -6.67 18.15
C ARG A 380 -24.72 -7.22 17.58
N SER A 381 -25.42 -6.47 16.73
CA SER A 381 -26.67 -6.92 16.10
C SER A 381 -26.45 -8.13 15.18
N ARG A 382 -25.36 -8.16 14.41
CA ARG A 382 -24.99 -9.34 13.61
C ARG A 382 -24.75 -10.56 14.50
N VAL A 383 -24.02 -10.40 15.60
CA VAL A 383 -23.70 -11.52 16.52
C VAL A 383 -24.96 -12.07 17.17
N LYS A 384 -25.84 -11.20 17.67
CA LYS A 384 -27.15 -11.53 18.25
C LYS A 384 -27.99 -12.44 17.33
N HIS A 385 -27.95 -12.19 16.03
CA HIS A 385 -28.76 -12.93 15.04
C HIS A 385 -28.04 -14.07 14.33
N GLY A 386 -26.73 -14.22 14.56
CA GLY A 386 -25.84 -15.16 13.87
C GLY A 386 -25.94 -16.62 14.34
N GLY A 387 -26.68 -16.91 15.42
CA GLY A 387 -26.84 -18.27 15.94
C GLY A 387 -25.57 -18.89 16.53
N MET A 388 -24.59 -18.05 16.91
CA MET A 388 -23.32 -18.46 17.51
C MET A 388 -23.49 -18.75 19.00
N SER A 389 -22.66 -19.65 19.55
CA SER A 389 -22.69 -20.01 20.97
C SER A 389 -22.12 -18.89 21.82
N ARG A 390 -22.62 -18.76 23.06
CA ARG A 390 -22.14 -17.73 24.01
C ARG A 390 -20.70 -17.99 24.47
N GLU A 391 -20.23 -19.23 24.35
CA GLU A 391 -18.90 -19.68 24.71
C GLU A 391 -17.86 -19.32 23.65
N GLU A 392 -18.29 -19.11 22.39
CA GLU A 392 -17.42 -18.81 21.26
C GLU A 392 -16.85 -17.38 21.30
N GLU A 393 -15.71 -17.20 20.64
CA GLU A 393 -15.14 -15.88 20.37
C GLU A 393 -15.62 -15.32 19.03
N THR A 394 -15.73 -14.01 18.96
CA THR A 394 -16.05 -13.28 17.74
C THR A 394 -14.96 -12.25 17.47
N HIS A 395 -14.62 -12.07 16.19
CA HIS A 395 -13.52 -11.21 15.76
C HIS A 395 -14.01 -10.10 14.83
N CYS A 396 -13.58 -8.87 15.11
CA CYS A 396 -13.72 -7.72 14.21
C CYS A 396 -12.35 -7.23 13.77
N ARG A 397 -12.12 -7.15 12.46
CA ARG A 397 -10.87 -6.65 11.87
C ARG A 397 -11.07 -5.25 11.35
N VAL A 398 -10.24 -4.32 11.82
CA VAL A 398 -10.33 -2.90 11.50
C VAL A 398 -9.05 -2.43 10.80
N PRO A 399 -9.15 -1.82 9.61
CA PRO A 399 -8.00 -1.25 8.92
C PRO A 399 -7.58 0.07 9.58
N ILE A 400 -6.28 0.23 9.81
CA ILE A 400 -5.70 1.37 10.51
C ILE A 400 -4.60 1.97 9.64
N ASP A 401 -4.77 3.25 9.28
CA ASP A 401 -3.76 4.02 8.53
C ASP A 401 -2.58 4.35 9.45
N MET A 402 -1.40 3.85 9.08
CA MET A 402 -0.19 4.00 9.89
C MET A 402 0.59 5.27 9.59
N ARG A 403 0.28 6.02 8.51
CA ARG A 403 1.06 7.21 8.09
C ARG A 403 1.37 8.19 9.21
N GLN A 404 0.38 8.50 10.04
CA GLN A 404 0.48 9.47 11.15
C GLN A 404 0.85 8.84 12.50
N ARG A 405 1.08 7.53 12.54
CA ARG A 405 1.40 6.74 13.74
C ARG A 405 2.84 6.26 13.76
N LEU A 406 3.53 6.31 12.63
CA LEU A 406 4.95 5.98 12.50
C LEU A 406 5.84 7.07 13.08
N ASN A 407 7.06 6.70 13.44
CA ASN A 407 8.11 7.60 13.89
C ASN A 407 9.38 7.43 13.03
N PRO A 408 9.76 8.44 12.22
CA PRO A 408 9.05 9.71 12.00
C PRO A 408 7.70 9.51 11.27
N LYS A 409 6.80 10.49 11.42
CA LYS A 409 5.52 10.48 10.68
C LYS A 409 5.79 10.60 9.19
N LEU A 410 5.04 9.86 8.40
CA LEU A 410 5.08 9.97 6.94
C LEU A 410 4.21 11.14 6.48
N LYS A 411 4.45 11.63 5.26
CA LYS A 411 3.56 12.59 4.61
C LYS A 411 2.14 12.01 4.57
N GLU A 412 1.16 12.84 4.92
CA GLU A 412 -0.22 12.38 5.06
C GLU A 412 -0.78 11.79 3.76
N ASP A 413 -0.32 12.31 2.63
CA ASP A 413 -0.78 12.01 1.29
C ASP A 413 0.19 11.08 0.52
N CYS A 414 1.13 10.42 1.21
CA CYS A 414 2.04 9.49 0.56
C CYS A 414 1.29 8.29 -0.05
N PHE A 415 1.70 7.90 -1.25
CA PHE A 415 1.08 6.87 -2.07
C PHE A 415 1.69 5.49 -1.78
N GLY A 416 0.82 4.48 -1.68
CA GLY A 416 1.20 3.09 -1.43
C GLY A 416 0.38 2.47 -0.29
N ASN A 417 0.64 1.20 0.03
CA ASN A 417 -0.04 0.54 1.15
C ASN A 417 0.67 0.80 2.50
N LEU A 418 -0.05 1.41 3.44
CA LEU A 418 0.40 1.62 4.83
C LEU A 418 -0.72 1.30 5.83
N VAL A 419 -1.53 0.28 5.52
CA VAL A 419 -2.66 -0.13 6.37
C VAL A 419 -2.30 -1.37 7.17
N HIS A 420 -2.25 -1.21 8.50
CA HIS A 420 -2.20 -2.33 9.43
C HIS A 420 -3.63 -2.77 9.83
N THR A 421 -3.80 -4.04 10.19
CA THR A 421 -5.12 -4.59 10.55
C THR A 421 -5.17 -4.86 12.05
N GLY A 422 -5.93 -4.07 12.80
CA GLY A 422 -6.23 -4.36 14.19
C GLY A 422 -7.26 -5.50 14.31
N VAL A 423 -7.06 -6.44 15.22
CA VAL A 423 -7.99 -7.55 15.50
C VAL A 423 -8.59 -7.36 16.88
N VAL A 424 -9.90 -7.15 16.92
CA VAL A 424 -10.68 -7.06 18.16
C VAL A 424 -11.32 -8.42 18.40
N THR A 425 -10.94 -9.08 19.49
CA THR A 425 -11.49 -10.38 19.90
C THR A 425 -12.27 -10.20 21.20
N VAL A 426 -13.49 -10.72 21.23
CA VAL A 426 -14.36 -10.73 22.42
C VAL A 426 -15.15 -12.03 22.48
N LYS A 427 -15.51 -12.46 23.69
CA LYS A 427 -16.43 -13.58 23.89
C LYS A 427 -17.86 -13.14 23.59
N ILE A 428 -18.64 -13.99 22.93
CA ILE A 428 -20.01 -13.65 22.52
C ILE A 428 -20.91 -13.41 23.72
N GLY A 429 -20.85 -14.26 24.75
CA GLY A 429 -21.60 -14.06 25.99
C GLY A 429 -21.33 -12.68 26.60
N GLU A 430 -20.06 -12.30 26.73
CA GLU A 430 -19.66 -10.98 27.26
C GLU A 430 -20.20 -9.82 26.41
N MET A 431 -20.11 -9.92 25.09
CA MET A 431 -20.63 -8.89 24.17
C MET A 431 -22.15 -8.69 24.35
N LEU A 432 -22.90 -9.77 24.56
CA LEU A 432 -24.36 -9.71 24.71
C LEU A 432 -24.79 -9.22 26.09
N ASP A 433 -24.00 -9.53 27.12
CA ASP A 433 -24.25 -9.11 28.51
C ASP A 433 -23.91 -7.64 28.77
N HIS A 434 -23.02 -7.06 27.95
CA HIS A 434 -22.63 -5.66 28.04
C HIS A 434 -23.32 -4.78 26.98
N GLY A 435 -23.32 -3.47 27.24
CA GLY A 435 -23.85 -2.45 26.34
C GLY A 435 -22.96 -2.17 25.12
N LEU A 436 -23.47 -1.31 24.25
CA LEU A 436 -22.76 -0.78 23.08
C LEU A 436 -21.46 -0.07 23.48
N GLY A 437 -21.49 0.70 24.56
CA GLY A 437 -20.33 1.46 25.04
C GLY A 437 -19.12 0.57 25.31
N TRP A 438 -19.32 -0.53 26.03
CA TRP A 438 -18.27 -1.51 26.31
C TRP A 438 -17.63 -2.07 25.03
N LEU A 439 -18.45 -2.47 24.06
CA LEU A 439 -17.94 -3.04 22.82
C LEU A 439 -17.17 -2.01 21.99
N ALA A 440 -17.70 -0.79 21.89
CA ALA A 440 -17.05 0.29 21.15
C ALA A 440 -15.74 0.73 21.82
N GLN A 441 -15.64 0.67 23.15
CA GLN A 441 -14.38 0.86 23.89
C GLN A 441 -13.34 -0.22 23.54
N LYS A 442 -13.73 -1.51 23.46
CA LYS A 442 -12.81 -2.59 23.05
C LYS A 442 -12.23 -2.34 21.66
N VAL A 443 -13.06 -1.90 20.71
CA VAL A 443 -12.59 -1.49 19.38
C VAL A 443 -11.61 -0.33 19.50
N SER A 444 -11.94 0.68 20.30
CA SER A 444 -11.09 1.86 20.47
C SER A 444 -9.72 1.55 21.05
N LYS A 445 -9.67 0.70 22.09
CA LYS A 445 -8.43 0.26 22.72
C LYS A 445 -7.48 -0.42 21.73
N VAL A 446 -7.99 -1.33 20.90
CA VAL A 446 -7.19 -2.00 19.86
C VAL A 446 -6.70 -1.02 18.80
N VAL A 447 -7.53 -0.07 18.37
CA VAL A 447 -7.13 0.95 17.39
C VAL A 447 -6.06 1.89 17.95
N ARG A 448 -6.18 2.28 19.23
CA ARG A 448 -5.21 3.15 19.92
C ARG A 448 -3.88 2.46 20.18
N SER A 449 -3.88 1.15 20.43
CA SER A 449 -2.64 0.40 20.68
C SER A 449 -1.77 0.18 19.44
N GLN A 450 -2.25 0.45 18.22
CA GLN A 450 -1.42 0.37 17.02
C GLN A 450 -0.55 1.62 16.87
N ASN A 451 0.73 1.49 17.19
CA ASN A 451 1.76 2.53 17.12
C ASN A 451 2.97 2.06 16.27
N ASP A 452 4.00 2.89 16.18
CA ASP A 452 5.23 2.64 15.43
C ASP A 452 5.94 1.35 15.85
N GLU A 453 6.10 1.14 17.16
CA GLU A 453 6.81 -0.01 17.72
C GLU A 453 6.11 -1.32 17.38
N ASN A 454 4.78 -1.38 17.55
CA ASN A 454 3.99 -2.58 17.28
C ASN A 454 4.05 -2.99 15.81
N VAL A 455 3.99 -2.04 14.88
CA VAL A 455 4.03 -2.36 13.44
C VAL A 455 5.44 -2.73 12.96
N LYS A 456 6.48 -2.09 13.50
CA LYS A 456 7.88 -2.50 13.22
C LYS A 456 8.12 -3.92 13.68
N ALA A 457 7.74 -4.24 14.93
CA ALA A 457 7.85 -5.58 15.49
C ALA A 457 7.07 -6.62 14.67
N PHE A 458 5.86 -6.27 14.23
CA PHE A 458 5.06 -7.13 13.36
C PHE A 458 5.78 -7.42 12.04
N GLY A 459 6.28 -6.40 11.35
CA GLY A 459 6.98 -6.57 10.07
C GLY A 459 8.22 -7.45 10.20
N GLU A 460 9.06 -7.20 11.21
CA GLU A 460 10.26 -8.01 11.49
C GLU A 460 9.93 -9.46 11.86
N ASN A 461 8.86 -9.68 12.64
CA ASN A 461 8.43 -11.03 13.00
C ASN A 461 7.80 -11.77 11.82
N TRP A 462 7.07 -11.06 10.96
CA TRP A 462 6.44 -11.63 9.78
C TRP A 462 7.47 -12.17 8.79
N VAL A 463 8.57 -11.44 8.55
CA VAL A 463 9.64 -11.92 7.65
C VAL A 463 10.38 -13.14 8.20
N LYS A 464 10.41 -13.34 9.52
CA LYS A 464 10.99 -14.57 10.12
C LYS A 464 10.08 -15.79 9.95
N ASN A 465 8.77 -15.57 9.87
CA ASN A 465 7.75 -16.60 9.77
C ASN A 465 6.81 -16.27 8.60
N VAL A 466 7.38 -16.21 7.39
CA VAL A 466 6.65 -15.78 6.20
C VAL A 466 5.43 -16.68 6.01
N GLY A 467 4.25 -16.06 6.12
CA GLY A 467 2.97 -16.72 5.88
C GLY A 467 2.03 -15.74 5.19
N ILE A 468 1.56 -16.11 4.00
CA ILE A 468 0.55 -15.36 3.28
C ILE A 468 -0.82 -15.92 3.68
N PRO A 469 -1.71 -15.10 4.30
CA PRO A 469 -3.01 -15.60 4.71
C PRO A 469 -3.85 -15.97 3.48
N VAL A 470 -4.23 -17.24 3.36
CA VAL A 470 -5.11 -17.75 2.30
C VAL A 470 -6.57 -17.31 2.51
N SER A 471 -6.97 -17.14 3.77
CA SER A 471 -8.29 -16.65 4.18
C SER A 471 -8.21 -15.90 5.51
N VAL A 472 -9.16 -15.01 5.74
CA VAL A 472 -9.28 -14.25 6.99
C VAL A 472 -10.62 -14.60 7.63
N SER A 473 -10.61 -15.54 8.59
CA SER A 473 -11.81 -15.84 9.38
C SER A 473 -12.11 -14.66 10.32
N ALA A 474 -13.20 -13.94 10.05
CA ALA A 474 -13.70 -12.86 10.90
C ALA A 474 -15.22 -12.84 10.90
N THR A 475 -15.81 -12.58 12.07
CA THR A 475 -17.22 -12.21 12.13
C THR A 475 -17.46 -10.88 11.43
N LEU A 476 -16.54 -9.92 11.55
CA LEU A 476 -16.63 -8.67 10.83
C LEU A 476 -15.27 -8.29 10.24
N LEU A 477 -15.21 -8.12 8.93
CA LEU A 477 -14.06 -7.61 8.20
C LEU A 477 -14.40 -6.22 7.68
N VAL A 478 -13.94 -5.21 8.39
CA VAL A 478 -14.17 -3.83 8.00
C VAL A 478 -13.21 -3.44 6.88
N THR A 479 -13.73 -2.76 5.88
CA THR A 479 -12.92 -2.21 4.78
C THR A 479 -13.37 -0.79 4.45
N SER A 480 -12.53 -0.05 3.71
CA SER A 480 -12.77 1.36 3.37
C SER A 480 -12.76 2.30 4.59
N CYS A 481 -13.00 3.59 4.37
CA CYS A 481 -13.03 4.62 5.40
C CYS A 481 -14.07 5.69 5.02
N PRO A 482 -14.91 6.16 5.96
CA PRO A 482 -15.90 7.20 5.66
C PRO A 482 -15.28 8.58 5.42
N ARG A 483 -13.97 8.74 5.66
CA ARG A 483 -13.22 9.98 5.41
C ARG A 483 -12.74 10.12 3.95
N PHE A 484 -12.92 9.09 3.13
CA PHE A 484 -12.55 9.20 1.72
C PHE A 484 -13.54 10.13 1.01
N ASN A 485 -13.00 11.10 0.26
CA ASN A 485 -13.80 12.08 -0.47
C ASN A 485 -14.43 11.41 -1.72
N VAL A 486 -15.56 10.74 -1.52
CA VAL A 486 -16.27 10.03 -2.60
C VAL A 486 -17.05 11.02 -3.45
N TYR A 487 -17.86 11.87 -2.82
CA TYR A 487 -18.79 12.78 -3.50
C TYR A 487 -18.19 14.11 -3.96
N GLY A 488 -16.89 14.31 -3.75
CA GLY A 488 -16.13 15.41 -4.35
C GLY A 488 -15.66 15.12 -5.79
N ASN A 489 -15.83 13.90 -6.27
CA ASN A 489 -15.48 13.54 -7.66
C ASN A 489 -16.47 14.17 -8.63
N ASP A 490 -15.98 15.00 -9.54
CA ASP A 490 -16.78 15.57 -10.62
C ASP A 490 -15.98 15.44 -11.90
N PHE A 491 -16.44 14.58 -12.80
CA PHE A 491 -15.89 14.44 -14.14
C PHE A 491 -16.63 15.41 -15.06
N TRP A 492 -16.56 16.71 -14.80
CA TRP A 492 -17.19 17.82 -15.57
C TRP A 492 -18.72 17.82 -15.77
N TRP A 493 -19.42 16.72 -15.50
CA TRP A 493 -20.86 16.57 -15.69
C TRP A 493 -21.64 16.44 -14.38
N GLY A 494 -20.97 16.66 -13.24
CA GLY A 494 -21.58 16.60 -11.92
C GLY A 494 -21.06 15.48 -11.05
N LYS A 495 -21.55 15.49 -9.80
CA LYS A 495 -21.10 14.62 -8.71
C LYS A 495 -21.74 13.23 -8.78
N PRO A 496 -21.09 12.20 -8.19
CA PRO A 496 -21.69 10.89 -8.09
C PRO A 496 -22.90 10.93 -7.15
N ILE A 497 -23.86 10.05 -7.42
CA ILE A 497 -25.11 9.89 -6.66
C ILE A 497 -25.12 8.62 -5.81
N GLY A 498 -24.10 7.77 -5.94
CA GLY A 498 -23.94 6.57 -5.12
C GLY A 498 -22.63 5.85 -5.38
N LEU A 499 -22.21 5.03 -4.42
CA LEU A 499 -21.02 4.17 -4.51
C LEU A 499 -21.42 2.71 -4.28
N ARG A 500 -20.81 1.79 -5.02
CA ARG A 500 -20.83 0.35 -4.72
C ARG A 500 -19.42 -0.22 -4.67
N SER A 501 -19.18 -1.11 -3.73
CA SER A 501 -18.03 -2.00 -3.74
C SER A 501 -18.37 -3.23 -4.56
N GLY A 502 -17.42 -3.67 -5.39
CA GLY A 502 -17.56 -4.92 -6.13
C GLY A 502 -17.11 -6.15 -5.34
N PRO A 503 -17.19 -7.35 -5.99
CA PRO A 503 -16.72 -8.62 -5.46
C PRO A 503 -15.23 -8.61 -5.10
N PRO A 504 -14.75 -9.58 -4.29
CA PRO A 504 -15.47 -10.76 -3.80
C PRO A 504 -16.43 -10.44 -2.66
N HIS A 505 -17.50 -11.22 -2.59
CA HIS A 505 -18.47 -11.21 -1.50
C HIS A 505 -18.06 -12.30 -0.51
N SER A 506 -17.85 -11.92 0.75
CA SER A 506 -17.45 -12.84 1.80
C SER A 506 -18.26 -12.56 3.05
N ASN A 507 -18.69 -13.60 3.74
CA ASN A 507 -19.41 -13.48 5.00
C ASN A 507 -18.64 -12.57 5.97
N GLY A 508 -19.28 -11.50 6.44
CA GLY A 508 -18.68 -10.57 7.40
C GLY A 508 -17.98 -9.38 6.78
N LYS A 509 -17.89 -9.29 5.46
CA LYS A 509 -17.41 -8.07 4.81
C LYS A 509 -18.35 -6.91 5.12
N LEU A 510 -17.78 -5.81 5.62
CA LEU A 510 -18.48 -4.56 5.88
C LEU A 510 -17.68 -3.42 5.26
N VAL A 511 -18.18 -2.85 4.17
CA VAL A 511 -17.55 -1.73 3.47
C VAL A 511 -18.13 -0.43 4.01
N VAL A 512 -17.28 0.44 4.57
CA VAL A 512 -17.70 1.72 5.14
C VAL A 512 -17.60 2.81 4.10
N ILE A 513 -18.70 3.54 3.91
CA ILE A 513 -18.88 4.55 2.87
C ILE A 513 -19.37 5.83 3.54
N GLN A 514 -18.90 6.98 3.03
CA GLN A 514 -19.46 8.27 3.41
C GLN A 514 -20.94 8.31 3.02
N GLY A 515 -21.83 8.82 3.87
CA GLY A 515 -23.20 9.10 3.45
C GLY A 515 -23.24 10.16 2.35
N VAL A 516 -24.26 10.11 1.49
CA VAL A 516 -24.51 11.17 0.48
C VAL A 516 -24.67 12.52 1.18
N GLU A 517 -25.39 12.53 2.30
CA GLU A 517 -25.49 13.69 3.19
C GLU A 517 -24.32 13.75 4.16
N GLU A 518 -23.77 14.95 4.34
CA GLU A 518 -22.63 15.18 5.21
C GLU A 518 -22.90 14.71 6.65
N GLY A 519 -22.00 13.87 7.18
CA GLY A 519 -22.11 13.30 8.53
C GLY A 519 -22.96 12.05 8.63
N GLY A 520 -23.66 11.65 7.55
CA GLY A 520 -24.26 10.32 7.43
C GLY A 520 -23.21 9.25 7.09
N LEU A 521 -23.59 7.99 7.28
CA LEU A 521 -22.76 6.82 6.95
C LEU A 521 -23.57 5.80 6.15
N GLU A 522 -22.92 5.16 5.18
CA GLU A 522 -23.48 4.03 4.45
C GLU A 522 -22.55 2.80 4.62
N PHE A 523 -23.15 1.62 4.77
CA PHE A 523 -22.43 0.37 4.95
C PHE A 523 -22.95 -0.68 3.98
N GLN A 524 -22.10 -1.13 3.06
CA GLN A 524 -22.39 -2.29 2.24
C GLN A 524 -21.89 -3.54 2.97
N ALA A 525 -22.84 -4.35 3.45
CA ALA A 525 -22.60 -5.55 4.24
C ALA A 525 -22.89 -6.81 3.43
N CYS A 526 -22.07 -7.86 3.60
CA CYS A 526 -22.32 -9.17 3.03
C CYS A 526 -22.49 -10.21 4.14
N PHE A 527 -23.73 -10.57 4.45
CA PHE A 527 -24.10 -11.44 5.59
C PHE A 527 -24.95 -12.63 5.12
N PRO A 528 -25.05 -13.72 5.91
CA PRO A 528 -25.96 -14.82 5.59
C PRO A 528 -27.42 -14.32 5.49
N CYS A 529 -28.20 -14.81 4.51
CA CYS A 529 -29.57 -14.36 4.27
C CYS A 529 -30.44 -14.42 5.54
N GLN A 530 -30.30 -15.48 6.34
CA GLN A 530 -31.06 -15.65 7.59
C GLN A 530 -30.72 -14.56 8.63
N VAL A 531 -29.46 -14.10 8.67
CA VAL A 531 -29.05 -13.01 9.55
C VAL A 531 -29.62 -11.69 9.06
N VAL A 532 -29.61 -11.46 7.74
CA VAL A 532 -30.22 -10.26 7.14
C VAL A 532 -31.71 -10.19 7.46
N VAL A 533 -32.47 -11.26 7.23
CA VAL A 533 -33.91 -11.30 7.55
C VAL A 533 -34.17 -10.96 9.03
N LYS A 534 -33.37 -11.48 9.95
CA LYS A 534 -33.52 -11.17 11.38
C LYS A 534 -33.15 -9.71 11.71
N LEU A 535 -32.10 -9.15 11.10
CA LEU A 535 -31.75 -7.73 11.25
C LEU A 535 -32.87 -6.82 10.76
N LEU A 536 -33.52 -7.19 9.65
CA LEU A 536 -34.66 -6.47 9.08
C LEU A 536 -35.94 -6.52 9.94
N CYS A 537 -35.97 -7.37 10.97
CA CYS A 537 -37.07 -7.46 11.93
C CYS A 537 -36.67 -6.94 13.33
N ASP A 538 -35.42 -6.54 13.54
CA ASP A 538 -34.93 -6.09 14.84
C ASP A 538 -35.18 -4.59 15.03
N ALA A 539 -36.19 -4.26 15.83
CA ALA A 539 -36.56 -2.87 16.13
C ALA A 539 -35.41 -2.07 16.78
N GLU A 540 -34.54 -2.71 17.58
CA GLU A 540 -33.38 -2.05 18.20
C GLU A 540 -32.33 -1.66 17.14
N PHE A 541 -32.19 -2.49 16.10
CA PHE A 541 -31.28 -2.20 14.99
C PHE A 541 -31.86 -1.12 14.06
N LEU A 542 -33.14 -1.25 13.71
CA LEU A 542 -33.83 -0.32 12.82
C LEU A 542 -34.15 1.04 13.46
N GLU A 543 -34.01 1.18 14.78
CA GLU A 543 -34.10 2.49 15.45
C GLU A 543 -33.09 3.50 14.90
N TYR A 544 -31.91 3.02 14.49
CA TYR A 544 -30.81 3.87 14.03
C TYR A 544 -30.44 3.66 12.55
N VAL A 545 -30.83 2.53 11.97
CA VAL A 545 -30.39 2.08 10.65
C VAL A 545 -31.56 2.00 9.68
N ASP A 546 -31.45 2.76 8.60
CA ASP A 546 -32.33 2.68 7.45
C ASP A 546 -31.76 1.69 6.43
N ILE A 547 -32.64 1.09 5.64
CA ILE A 547 -32.25 0.31 4.46
C ILE A 547 -32.38 1.25 3.28
N ALA A 548 -31.37 1.27 2.39
CA ALA A 548 -31.51 2.01 1.14
C ALA A 548 -32.82 1.58 0.45
N SER A 549 -33.72 2.54 0.17
CA SER A 549 -35.01 2.33 -0.48
C SER A 549 -35.09 3.04 -1.82
#